data_AF-A0A538AGP2-F1
#
_entry.id   AF-A0A538AGP2-F1
#
_cell.length_a   1.000
_cell.length_b   1.000
_cell.length_c   1.000
_cell.angle_alpha   90.00
_cell.angle_beta   90.00
_cell.angle_gamma   90.00
#
_symmetry.space_group_name_H-M   'P 1'
#
loop_
_entity.id
_entity.type
_entity.pdbx_description
1 polymer ?
#
loop_
_entity_poly.entity_id
_entity_poly.type
_entity_poly.pdbx_seq_one_letter_code
_entity_poly.pdbx_strand_id
1 'polypeptide(L)'
;MRTSFHMDRRRDDVTDGWGGKSPFGVPCIVVTHRVGDQPEAASGFEFVDGIEAAVDRARQIAGDRRVGIGGGASIAQQALQAELVDELQIHIAPVILGAGRPLFGELGTRVQLGRTRVLESPFATHIKFRVLN
;
A
#
# COMPACT_ATOMS: atom_id res chain seq x y z
N MET A 1 -1.33 12.13 -11.67
CA MET A 1 -2.46 11.31 -11.17
C MET A 1 -2.34 11.25 -9.65
N ARG A 2 -3.14 12.03 -8.92
CA ARG A 2 -2.99 12.17 -7.46
C ARG A 2 -3.66 10.99 -6.77
N THR A 3 -2.84 10.21 -6.08
CA THR A 3 -3.15 8.93 -5.44
C THR A 3 -2.99 9.16 -3.95
N SER A 4 -4.00 8.87 -3.12
CA SER A 4 -3.81 8.86 -1.65
C SER A 4 -2.98 7.63 -1.31
N PHE A 5 -1.90 7.75 -0.56
CA PHE A 5 -1.02 6.62 -0.26
C PHE A 5 -1.27 6.08 1.14
N HIS A 6 -1.50 4.77 1.21
CA HIS A 6 -1.40 4.04 2.46
C HIS A 6 0.06 3.68 2.75
N MET A 7 0.46 3.53 4.02
CA MET A 7 1.75 2.94 4.40
C MET A 7 1.66 2.20 5.74
N ASP A 8 2.47 1.14 5.87
CA ASP A 8 2.73 0.47 7.16
C ASP A 8 3.71 1.32 7.98
N ARG A 9 3.51 1.40 9.31
CA ARG A 9 4.43 2.07 10.24
C ARG A 9 5.86 1.54 10.14
N ARG A 10 6.09 0.26 9.83
CA ARG A 10 7.46 -0.22 9.61
C ARG A 10 8.16 0.49 8.44
N ARG A 11 7.41 0.86 7.40
CA ARG A 11 7.99 1.64 6.30
C ARG A 11 8.26 3.07 6.73
N ASP A 12 7.35 3.66 7.49
CA ASP A 12 7.53 4.97 8.14
C ASP A 12 8.83 5.00 8.96
N ASP A 13 9.07 3.97 9.79
CA ASP A 13 10.28 3.80 10.60
C ASP A 13 11.55 3.66 9.75
N VAL A 14 11.53 2.82 8.69
CA VAL A 14 12.69 2.64 7.78
C VAL A 14 13.05 3.93 7.05
N THR A 15 12.06 4.81 6.87
CA THR A 15 12.22 6.09 6.17
C THR A 15 12.44 7.27 7.11
N ASP A 16 12.52 7.03 8.42
CA ASP A 16 12.59 8.05 9.47
C ASP A 16 11.51 9.15 9.28
N GLY A 17 10.27 8.71 9.04
CA GLY A 17 9.14 9.60 8.80
C GLY A 17 9.28 10.51 7.58
N TRP A 18 10.22 10.20 6.67
CA TRP A 18 10.58 11.06 5.53
C TRP A 18 10.95 12.49 5.96
N GLY A 19 11.59 12.64 7.12
CA GLY A 19 11.91 13.96 7.68
C GLY A 19 10.68 14.74 8.16
N GLY A 20 9.60 14.03 8.54
CA GLY A 20 8.38 14.61 9.08
C GLY A 20 7.40 15.14 8.03
N LYS A 21 7.56 14.76 6.75
CA LYS A 21 6.67 15.21 5.67
C LYS A 21 6.40 14.10 4.67
N SER A 22 5.13 13.88 4.34
CA SER A 22 4.74 12.95 3.27
C SER A 22 5.48 13.25 1.96
N PRO A 23 6.22 12.28 1.38
CA PRO A 23 7.00 12.50 0.16
C PRO A 23 6.12 12.56 -1.09
N PHE A 24 4.82 12.25 -0.97
CA PHE A 24 3.91 12.11 -2.11
C PHE A 24 3.11 13.38 -2.42
N GLY A 25 3.27 14.44 -1.63
CA GLY A 25 2.51 15.68 -1.78
C GLY A 25 1.00 15.49 -1.62
N VAL A 26 0.60 14.41 -0.94
CA VAL A 26 -0.78 14.04 -0.59
C VAL A 26 -0.81 13.49 0.85
N PRO A 27 -1.98 13.53 1.53
CA PRO A 27 -2.13 12.87 2.83
C PRO A 27 -1.81 11.37 2.76
N CYS A 28 -1.09 10.89 3.77
CA CYS A 28 -0.71 9.50 3.95
C CYS A 28 -1.38 8.93 5.19
N ILE A 29 -2.22 7.91 4.99
CA ILE A 29 -2.89 7.22 6.10
C ILE A 29 -2.01 6.04 6.50
N VAL A 30 -1.69 5.90 7.79
CA VAL A 30 -0.78 4.88 8.31
C VAL A 30 -1.53 3.94 9.24
N VAL A 31 -1.52 2.64 8.94
CA VAL A 31 -2.09 1.61 9.83
C VAL A 31 -1.13 1.33 10.97
N THR A 32 -1.61 1.53 12.19
CA THR A 32 -0.87 1.25 13.43
C THR A 32 -1.81 1.10 14.61
N HIS A 33 -1.49 0.18 15.53
CA HIS A 33 -2.18 0.06 16.81
C HIS A 33 -1.87 1.22 17.78
N ARG A 34 -0.85 2.05 17.49
CA ARG A 34 -0.45 3.21 18.31
C ARG A 34 -1.09 4.50 17.80
N VAL A 35 -2.41 4.52 17.69
CA VAL A 35 -3.14 5.68 17.15
C VAL A 35 -2.98 6.93 18.02
N GLY A 36 -2.66 6.77 19.32
CA GLY A 36 -2.38 7.89 20.23
C GLY A 36 -1.11 8.68 19.91
N ASP A 37 -0.17 8.09 19.17
CA ASP A 37 1.10 8.72 18.78
C ASP A 37 0.95 9.55 17.50
N GLN A 38 -0.17 10.28 17.34
CA GLN A 38 -0.43 11.06 16.12
C GLN A 38 0.72 12.04 15.84
N PRO A 39 1.24 12.08 14.60
CA PRO A 39 2.16 13.12 14.20
C PRO A 39 1.44 14.47 14.09
N GLU A 40 2.21 15.55 14.02
CA GLU A 40 1.64 16.87 13.76
C GLU A 40 0.86 16.86 12.43
N ALA A 41 -0.29 17.53 12.38
CA ALA A 41 -1.12 17.58 11.17
C ALA A 41 -0.37 18.12 9.93
N ALA A 42 0.62 19.01 10.15
CA ALA A 42 1.47 19.56 9.10
C ALA A 42 2.38 18.50 8.43
N SER A 43 2.59 17.34 9.06
CA SER A 43 3.36 16.23 8.51
C SER A 43 2.71 15.59 7.28
N GLY A 44 1.39 15.73 7.16
CA GLY A 44 0.60 15.05 6.14
C GLY A 44 0.44 13.55 6.39
N PHE A 45 0.76 13.06 7.59
CA PHE A 45 0.46 11.70 8.05
C PHE A 45 -0.75 11.70 8.99
N GLU A 46 -1.56 10.64 8.92
CA GLU A 46 -2.68 10.39 9.84
C GLU A 46 -2.65 8.92 10.23
N PHE A 47 -2.54 8.63 11.53
CA PHE A 47 -2.50 7.27 12.04
C PHE A 47 -3.91 6.75 12.30
N VAL A 48 -4.18 5.51 11.92
CA VAL A 48 -5.49 4.86 12.14
C VAL A 48 -5.29 3.39 12.50
N ASP A 49 -6.29 2.81 13.14
CA ASP A 49 -6.28 1.39 13.50
C ASP A 49 -7.02 0.56 12.44
N GLY A 50 -6.31 -0.39 11.82
CA GLY A 50 -6.88 -1.31 10.83
C GLY A 50 -6.94 -0.82 9.39
N ILE A 51 -6.84 -1.77 8.45
CA ILE A 51 -6.77 -1.48 7.01
C ILE A 51 -8.07 -0.92 6.43
N GLU A 52 -9.22 -1.36 6.93
CA GLU A 52 -10.54 -0.89 6.48
C GLU A 52 -10.72 0.60 6.79
N ALA A 53 -10.49 0.99 8.06
CA ALA A 53 -10.54 2.38 8.49
C ALA A 53 -9.58 3.26 7.66
N ALA A 54 -8.39 2.75 7.36
CA ALA A 54 -7.43 3.43 6.52
C ALA A 54 -7.91 3.64 5.08
N VAL A 55 -8.45 2.61 4.44
CA VAL A 55 -8.95 2.69 3.06
C VAL A 55 -10.16 3.62 2.99
N ASP A 56 -11.06 3.55 3.96
CA ASP A 56 -12.24 4.43 4.03
C ASP A 56 -11.83 5.89 4.22
N ARG A 57 -10.89 6.14 5.13
CA ARG A 57 -10.34 7.49 5.34
C ARG A 57 -9.65 8.00 4.07
N ALA A 58 -8.86 7.16 3.41
CA ALA A 58 -8.20 7.51 2.17
C ALA A 58 -9.20 7.80 1.04
N ARG A 59 -10.31 7.06 0.95
CA ARG A 59 -11.39 7.28 -0.02
C ARG A 59 -12.08 8.63 0.22
N GLN A 60 -12.40 8.96 1.47
CA GLN A 60 -12.99 10.27 1.83
C GLN A 60 -12.11 11.43 1.36
N ILE A 61 -10.78 11.32 1.55
CA ILE A 61 -9.82 12.34 1.12
C ILE A 61 -9.64 12.35 -0.40
N ALA A 62 -9.66 11.17 -1.02
CA ALA A 62 -9.46 11.02 -2.45
C ALA A 62 -10.63 11.59 -3.26
N GLY A 63 -11.87 11.47 -2.78
CA GLY A 63 -13.08 11.72 -3.58
C GLY A 63 -13.12 10.75 -4.76
N ASP A 64 -13.37 11.27 -5.96
CA ASP A 64 -13.44 10.47 -7.20
C ASP A 64 -12.06 10.01 -7.73
N ARG A 65 -10.97 10.29 -6.99
CA ARG A 65 -9.61 9.88 -7.36
C ARG A 65 -9.30 8.48 -6.84
N ARG A 66 -8.20 7.91 -7.34
CA ARG A 66 -7.75 6.59 -6.89
C ARG A 66 -7.04 6.65 -5.55
N VAL A 67 -7.24 5.62 -4.74
CA VAL A 67 -6.46 5.33 -3.54
C VAL A 67 -5.38 4.31 -3.92
N GLY A 68 -4.15 4.59 -3.51
CA GLY A 68 -3.01 3.68 -3.65
C GLY A 68 -2.69 3.08 -2.30
N ILE A 69 -2.65 1.76 -2.23
CA ILE A 69 -2.21 1.06 -1.03
C ILE A 69 -0.70 0.86 -1.14
N GLY A 70 0.05 1.74 -0.48
CA GLY A 70 1.47 1.53 -0.24
C GLY A 70 1.67 0.78 1.08
N GLY A 71 2.75 0.04 1.18
CA GLY A 71 3.10 -0.66 2.42
C GLY A 71 4.01 -1.84 2.17
N GLY A 72 4.37 -2.52 3.25
CA GLY A 72 5.01 -3.83 3.18
C GLY A 72 3.99 -4.93 2.88
N ALA A 73 4.49 -6.16 2.79
CA ALA A 73 3.69 -7.36 2.52
C ALA A 73 2.44 -7.50 3.41
N SER A 74 2.54 -7.15 4.70
CA SER A 74 1.43 -7.25 5.66
C SER A 74 0.19 -6.46 5.22
N ILE A 75 0.38 -5.19 4.83
CA ILE A 75 -0.72 -4.33 4.39
C ILE A 75 -1.34 -4.83 3.08
N ALA A 76 -0.51 -5.26 2.14
CA ALA A 76 -1.00 -5.81 0.88
C ALA A 76 -1.85 -7.07 1.11
N GLN A 77 -1.42 -7.95 2.02
CA GLN A 77 -2.15 -9.17 2.38
C GLN A 77 -3.47 -8.86 3.10
N GLN A 78 -3.45 -7.96 4.10
CA GLN A 78 -4.66 -7.53 4.81
C GLN A 78 -5.69 -6.90 3.86
N ALA A 79 -5.25 -6.02 2.95
CA ALA A 79 -6.14 -5.39 1.98
C ALA A 79 -6.76 -6.40 1.00
N LEU A 80 -6.00 -7.43 0.59
CA LEU A 80 -6.52 -8.51 -0.25
C LEU A 80 -7.51 -9.40 0.52
N GLN A 81 -7.22 -9.71 1.78
CA GLN A 81 -8.10 -10.50 2.66
C GLN A 81 -9.43 -9.79 2.95
N ALA A 82 -9.40 -8.46 3.08
CA ALA A 82 -10.58 -7.63 3.27
C ALA A 82 -11.28 -7.25 1.94
N GLU A 83 -10.85 -7.83 0.80
CA GLU A 83 -11.44 -7.56 -0.53
C GLU A 83 -11.43 -6.07 -0.94
N LEU A 84 -10.46 -5.30 -0.44
CA LEU A 84 -10.36 -3.85 -0.67
C LEU A 84 -9.58 -3.46 -1.94
N VAL A 85 -9.08 -4.44 -2.70
CA VAL A 85 -8.15 -4.24 -3.82
C VAL A 85 -8.84 -4.51 -5.15
N ASP A 86 -8.99 -3.48 -5.98
CA ASP A 86 -9.52 -3.61 -7.35
C ASP A 86 -8.42 -3.93 -8.39
N GLU A 87 -7.22 -3.37 -8.17
CA GLU A 87 -6.08 -3.48 -9.07
C GLU A 87 -4.80 -3.79 -8.28
N LEU A 88 -4.02 -4.75 -8.78
CA LEU A 88 -2.71 -5.12 -8.22
C LEU A 88 -1.62 -4.84 -9.25
N GLN A 89 -0.58 -4.11 -8.85
CA GLN A 89 0.59 -3.85 -9.70
C GLN A 89 1.84 -4.44 -9.06
N ILE A 90 2.47 -5.39 -9.76
CA ILE A 90 3.66 -6.12 -9.31
C ILE A 90 4.85 -5.72 -10.18
N HIS A 91 5.97 -5.45 -9.52
CA HIS A 91 7.24 -5.12 -10.16
C HIS A 91 8.27 -6.20 -9.81
N ILE A 92 8.70 -6.95 -10.80
CA ILE A 92 9.63 -8.06 -10.64
C ILE A 92 11.01 -7.59 -11.09
N ALA A 93 11.92 -7.40 -10.13
CA ALA A 93 13.33 -7.15 -10.42
C ALA A 93 14.06 -8.48 -10.70
N PRO A 94 15.09 -8.50 -11.57
CA PRO A 94 15.83 -9.71 -11.92
C PRO A 94 16.89 -10.03 -10.83
N VAL A 95 16.44 -10.24 -9.59
CA VAL A 95 17.30 -10.54 -8.44
C VAL A 95 16.67 -11.60 -7.55
N ILE A 96 17.50 -12.51 -7.05
CA ILE A 96 17.13 -13.49 -6.01
C ILE A 96 17.72 -12.99 -4.70
N LEU A 97 16.87 -12.61 -3.75
CA LEU A 97 17.30 -12.06 -2.46
C LEU A 97 17.79 -13.13 -1.47
N GLY A 98 17.44 -14.40 -1.68
CA GLY A 98 17.83 -15.53 -0.81
C GLY A 98 17.08 -15.62 0.53
N ALA A 99 16.61 -14.51 1.08
CA ALA A 99 15.72 -14.46 2.26
C ALA A 99 14.98 -13.12 2.30
N GLY A 100 13.93 -13.03 3.13
CA GLY A 100 13.22 -11.78 3.36
C GLY A 100 11.75 -11.99 3.72
N ARG A 101 10.98 -10.92 3.55
CA ARG A 101 9.52 -10.96 3.77
C ARG A 101 8.83 -11.31 2.46
N PRO A 102 8.11 -12.44 2.37
CA PRO A 102 7.35 -12.77 1.18
C PRO A 102 6.23 -11.74 0.98
N LEU A 103 6.01 -11.31 -0.27
CA LEU A 103 4.93 -10.37 -0.59
C LEU A 103 3.56 -10.96 -0.26
N PHE A 104 3.36 -12.26 -0.55
CA PHE A 104 2.15 -13.01 -0.25
C PHE A 104 2.51 -14.24 0.59
N GLY A 105 1.80 -14.42 1.71
CA GLY A 105 1.80 -15.64 2.51
C GLY A 105 0.44 -16.33 2.40
N GLU A 106 -0.01 -16.94 3.49
CA GLU A 106 -1.34 -17.53 3.60
C GLU A 106 -2.43 -16.44 3.60
N LEU A 107 -3.22 -16.35 2.54
CA LEU A 107 -4.35 -15.42 2.44
C LEU A 107 -5.66 -16.00 2.96
N GLY A 108 -5.76 -17.32 3.15
CA GLY A 108 -6.99 -18.01 3.57
C GLY A 108 -8.05 -18.18 2.48
N THR A 109 -7.95 -17.42 1.39
CA THR A 109 -8.80 -17.57 0.19
C THR A 109 -7.99 -17.44 -1.09
N ARG A 110 -8.51 -17.99 -2.17
CA ARG A 110 -7.93 -17.85 -3.51
C ARG A 110 -8.36 -16.50 -4.11
N VAL A 111 -7.38 -15.67 -4.46
CA VAL A 111 -7.61 -14.44 -5.22
C VAL A 111 -7.39 -14.70 -6.70
N GLN A 112 -8.42 -14.48 -7.52
CA GLN A 112 -8.32 -14.65 -8.98
C GLN A 112 -7.90 -13.33 -9.63
N LEU A 113 -6.93 -13.37 -10.55
CA LEU A 113 -6.35 -12.18 -11.18
C LEU A 113 -6.48 -12.22 -12.71
N GLY A 114 -7.01 -11.14 -13.28
CA GLY A 114 -7.01 -10.90 -14.72
C GLY A 114 -5.88 -9.96 -15.11
N ARG A 115 -4.91 -10.44 -15.90
CA ARG A 115 -3.79 -9.60 -16.37
C ARG A 115 -4.29 -8.51 -17.32
N THR A 116 -4.01 -7.26 -17.01
CA THR A 116 -4.44 -6.10 -17.82
C THR A 116 -3.28 -5.41 -18.54
N ARG A 117 -2.04 -5.54 -18.03
CA ARG A 117 -0.86 -4.93 -18.67
C ARG A 117 0.43 -5.66 -18.30
N VAL A 118 1.36 -5.72 -19.25
CA VAL A 118 2.78 -6.06 -19.03
C VAL A 118 3.62 -4.99 -19.68
N LEU A 119 4.59 -4.46 -18.96
CA LEU A 119 5.63 -3.56 -19.47
C LEU A 119 6.99 -4.10 -19.05
N GLU A 120 7.94 -4.05 -19.96
CA GLU A 120 9.33 -4.41 -19.70
C GLU A 120 10.17 -3.14 -19.58
N SER A 121 11.14 -3.17 -18.66
CA SER A 121 12.21 -2.19 -18.57
C SER A 121 13.53 -2.93 -18.26
N PRO A 122 14.69 -2.27 -18.45
CA PRO A 122 15.99 -2.90 -18.19
C PRO A 122 16.17 -3.44 -16.75
N PHE A 123 15.40 -2.93 -15.80
CA PHE A 123 15.56 -3.25 -14.37
C PHE A 123 14.38 -4.03 -13.78
N ALA A 124 13.25 -4.13 -14.50
CA ALA A 124 12.08 -4.82 -13.98
C ALA A 124 11.06 -5.19 -15.07
N THR A 125 10.32 -6.27 -14.80
CA THR A 125 9.04 -6.54 -15.45
C THR A 125 7.91 -5.98 -14.60
N HIS A 126 7.07 -5.13 -15.19
CA HIS A 126 5.94 -4.48 -14.52
C HIS A 126 4.64 -5.12 -15.00
N ILE A 127 3.92 -5.78 -14.11
CA ILE A 127 2.66 -6.46 -14.43
C ILE A 127 1.52 -5.78 -13.67
N LYS A 128 0.42 -5.50 -14.36
CA LYS A 128 -0.82 -5.01 -13.75
C LYS A 128 -1.91 -6.06 -13.90
N PHE A 129 -2.64 -6.28 -12.82
CA PHE A 129 -3.79 -7.16 -12.72
C PHE A 129 -5.02 -6.38 -12.26
N ARG A 130 -6.18 -6.85 -12.70
CA ARG A 130 -7.47 -6.60 -12.07
C ARG A 130 -7.79 -7.78 -11.17
N VAL A 131 -8.29 -7.51 -9.97
CA VAL A 131 -8.82 -8.56 -9.10
C VAL A 131 -10.20 -8.97 -9.62
N LEU A 132 -10.43 -10.28 -9.73
CA LEU A 132 -11.68 -10.84 -10.23
C LEU A 132 -12.45 -11.39 -9.02
N ASN A 133 -13.55 -10.72 -8.71
CA ASN A 133 -14.45 -11.01 -7.60
C ASN A 133 -15.75 -11.60 -8.15
#